data_AF-A0A5Q8C9B4-F1
#
_entry.id   AF-A0A5Q8C9B4-F1
#
_cell.length_a   1.000
_cell.length_b   1.000
_cell.length_c   1.000
_cell.angle_alpha   90.00
_cell.angle_beta   90.00
_cell.angle_gamma   90.00
#
_symmetry.space_group_name_H-M   'P 1'
#
loop_
_entity.id
_entity.type
_entity.pdbx_description
1 polymer ?
#
loop_
_entity_poly.entity_id
_entity_poly.type
_entity_poly.pdbx_seq_one_letter_code
_entity_poly.pdbx_strand_id
1 'polypeptide(L)' 'MNYRSISDMNDAIARNLHRLPRDIDLVVGVPRSGILAATLVSLTANIPMTDLDSFLAGKIYTSGITKRRA' A
#
# COMPACT_ATOMS: atom_id res chain seq x y z
N MET A 1 8.95 1.85 -26.62
CA MET A 1 7.85 1.62 -25.66
C MET A 1 8.47 1.01 -24.41
N ASN A 2 8.48 1.73 -23.29
CA ASN A 2 9.10 1.23 -22.05
C ASN A 2 8.05 0.49 -21.24
N TYR A 3 7.86 -0.80 -21.53
CA TYR A 3 7.01 -1.66 -20.71
C TYR A 3 7.62 -1.81 -19.33
N ARG A 4 6.80 -1.62 -18.29
CA ARG A 4 7.16 -1.93 -16.90
C ARG A 4 6.18 -2.95 -16.38
N SER A 5 6.71 -4.04 -15.88
CA SER A 5 5.93 -5.11 -15.27
C SER A 5 5.46 -4.73 -13.87
N ILE A 6 4.55 -5.53 -13.32
CA ILE A 6 4.15 -5.42 -11.91
C ILE A 6 5.35 -5.73 -10.99
N SER A 7 6.28 -6.59 -11.42
CA SER A 7 7.52 -6.84 -10.68
C SER A 7 8.39 -5.59 -10.59
N ASP A 8 8.52 -4.84 -11.69
CA ASP A 8 9.29 -3.58 -11.69
C ASP A 8 8.64 -2.54 -10.76
N MET A 9 7.30 -2.53 -10.68
CA MET A 9 6.56 -1.69 -9.73
C MET A 9 6.83 -2.10 -8.28
N ASN A 10 6.78 -3.40 -7.98
CA ASN A 10 7.05 -3.94 -6.66
C ASN A 10 8.49 -3.62 -6.21
N ASP A 11 9.47 -3.82 -7.10
CA ASP A 11 10.88 -3.50 -6.83
C ASP A 11 11.09 -2.01 -6.60
N ALA A 12 10.40 -1.16 -7.36
CA ALA A 12 10.45 0.29 -7.15
C ALA A 12 9.88 0.68 -5.78
N ILE A 13 8.77 0.08 -5.35
CA ILE A 13 8.16 0.33 -4.04
C ILE A 13 9.09 -0.14 -2.92
N ALA A 14 9.52 -1.39 -2.95
CA ALA A 14 10.38 -1.98 -1.92
C ALA A 14 11.71 -1.21 -1.76
N ARG A 15 12.33 -0.82 -2.88
CA ARG A 15 13.58 -0.03 -2.85
C ARG A 15 13.38 1.37 -2.29
N ASN A 16 12.23 2.01 -2.50
CA ASN A 16 11.98 3.38 -2.04
C ASN A 16 11.22 3.45 -0.71
N LEU A 17 10.86 2.31 -0.12
CA LEU A 17 10.07 2.30 1.12
C LEU A 17 10.76 3.02 2.28
N HIS A 18 12.09 2.98 2.32
CA HIS A 18 12.90 3.71 3.30
C HIS A 18 12.76 5.25 3.23
N ARG A 19 12.24 5.79 2.13
CA ARG A 19 12.00 7.23 1.95
C ARG A 19 10.68 7.67 2.56
N LEU A 20 9.77 6.73 2.81
CA LEU A 20 8.49 7.04 3.43
C LEU A 20 8.70 7.25 4.93
N PRO A 21 7.96 8.19 5.55
CA PRO A 21 7.96 8.35 6.99
C PRO A 21 7.53 7.04 7.66
N ARG A 22 8.12 6.73 8.82
CA ARG A 22 7.80 5.51 9.58
C ARG A 22 6.44 5.56 10.28
N ASP A 23 5.85 6.76 10.34
CA ASP A 23 4.62 7.06 11.07
C ASP A 23 3.41 7.09 10.12
N ILE A 24 3.31 6.09 9.25
CA ILE A 24 2.18 5.95 8.33
C ILE A 24 1.21 4.94 8.92
N ASP A 25 0.02 5.43 9.27
CA ASP A 25 -1.03 4.61 9.86
C ASP A 25 -1.93 3.95 8.82
N LEU A 26 -2.04 4.51 7.61
CA LEU A 26 -3.00 4.09 6.60
C LEU A 26 -2.53 4.40 5.17
N VAL A 27 -2.71 3.45 4.26
CA VAL A 27 -2.53 3.63 2.82
C VAL A 27 -3.89 3.79 2.15
N VAL A 28 -4.16 4.90 1.47
CA VAL A 28 -5.41 5.11 0.71
C VAL A 28 -5.14 4.88 -0.77
N GLY A 29 -5.79 3.88 -1.35
CA GLY A 29 -5.73 3.57 -2.78
C GLY A 29 -6.75 4.39 -3.58
N VAL A 30 -6.28 5.13 -4.57
CA VAL A 30 -7.15 5.88 -5.49
C VAL A 30 -7.58 4.99 -6.67
N PRO A 31 -8.88 4.74 -6.87
CA PRO A 31 -9.35 3.91 -7.97
C PRO A 31 -9.13 4.55 -9.36
N ARG A 32 -8.89 3.77 -10.43
CA ARG A 32 -8.81 2.29 -10.50
C ARG A 32 -7.40 1.71 -10.38
N SER A 33 -6.39 2.30 -11.02
CA SER A 33 -5.03 1.73 -11.07
C SER A 33 -4.23 1.94 -9.78
N GLY A 34 -4.52 3.00 -9.03
CA GLY A 34 -3.86 3.30 -7.76
C GLY A 34 -4.13 2.26 -6.68
N ILE A 35 -5.18 1.45 -6.82
CA ILE A 35 -5.47 0.30 -5.94
C ILE A 35 -4.31 -0.70 -5.97
N LEU A 36 -3.81 -1.07 -7.15
CA LEU A 36 -2.73 -2.06 -7.26
C LEU A 36 -1.45 -1.58 -6.55
N ALA A 37 -1.07 -0.32 -6.80
CA ALA A 37 0.10 0.28 -6.16
C ALA A 37 -0.09 0.36 -4.63
N ALA A 38 -1.26 0.80 -4.18
CA ALA A 38 -1.59 0.88 -2.75
C ALA A 38 -1.58 -0.49 -2.07
N THR A 39 -2.08 -1.55 -2.73
CA THR A 39 -2.03 -2.92 -2.21
C THR A 39 -0.58 -3.37 -2.04
N LEU A 40 0.27 -3.18 -3.06
CA LEU A 40 1.69 -3.53 -2.98
C LEU A 40 2.41 -2.75 -1.85
N VAL A 41 2.14 -1.46 -1.69
CA VAL A 41 2.68 -0.66 -0.58
C VAL A 41 2.20 -1.19 0.77
N SER A 42 0.89 -1.46 0.92
CA SER A 42 0.30 -1.95 2.17
C SER A 42 0.89 -3.28 2.62
N LEU A 43 1.14 -4.20 1.67
CA LEU A 43 1.72 -5.51 1.92
C LEU A 43 3.22 -5.39 2.25
N THR A 44 3.95 -4.55 1.52
CA THR A 44 5.40 -4.38 1.73
C THR A 44 5.69 -3.66 3.05
N ALA A 45 4.87 -2.67 3.41
CA ALA A 45 5.01 -1.89 4.63
C ALA A 45 4.30 -2.51 5.85
N ASN A 46 3.42 -3.50 5.61
CA ASN A 46 2.54 -4.10 6.62
C ASN A 46 1.63 -3.06 7.34
N ILE A 47 1.03 -2.17 6.55
CA ILE A 47 0.17 -1.05 6.99
C ILE A 47 -1.26 -1.32 6.45
N PRO A 48 -2.34 -0.98 7.17
CA PRO A 48 -3.70 -1.13 6.65
C PRO A 48 -3.91 -0.28 5.39
N MET A 49 -4.82 -0.75 4.55
CA MET A 49 -5.19 -0.09 3.29
C MET A 49 -6.67 0.25 3.33
N THR A 50 -7.06 1.34 2.69
CA THR A 50 -8.46 1.59 2.35
C THR A 50 -8.55 2.15 0.93
N ASP A 51 -9.72 2.13 0.32
CA ASP A 51 -9.98 2.85 -0.93
C ASP A 51 -10.49 4.27 -0.63
N LEU A 52 -10.46 5.14 -1.65
CA LEU A 52 -10.87 6.54 -1.49
C LEU A 52 -12.34 6.69 -1.05
N ASP A 53 -13.24 5.87 -1.60
CA ASP A 53 -14.67 5.94 -1.28
C ASP A 53 -14.96 5.46 0.15
N SER A 54 -14.33 4.35 0.56
CA SER A 54 -14.36 3.83 1.93
C SER A 54 -13.74 4.81 2.92
N PHE A 55 -12.62 5.46 2.56
CA PHE A 55 -12.01 6.49 3.39
C PHE A 55 -12.96 7.68 3.63
N LEU A 56 -13.62 8.15 2.57
CA LEU A 56 -14.64 9.20 2.68
C LEU A 56 -15.84 8.77 3.52
N ALA A 57 -16.18 7.46 3.51
CA ALA A 57 -17.22 6.87 4.33
C ALA A 57 -16.77 6.50 5.76
N GLY A 58 -15.52 6.76 6.16
CA GLY A 58 -14.96 6.41 7.46
C GLY A 58 -14.73 4.91 7.67
N LYS A 59 -14.68 4.12 6.59
CA LYS A 59 -14.40 2.68 6.61
C LYS A 59 -12.93 2.42 6.26
N ILE A 60 -12.27 1.62 7.09
CA ILE A 60 -10.87 1.23 6.90
C ILE A 60 -10.85 -0.29 6.71
N TYR A 61 -10.19 -0.79 5.65
CA TYR A 61 -9.96 -2.23 5.55
C TYR A 61 -8.78 -2.61 6.45
N THR A 62 -8.98 -3.67 7.23
CA THR A 62 -7.97 -4.15 8.17
C THR A 62 -6.75 -4.68 7.40
N SER A 63 -5.53 -4.34 7.85
CA SER A 63 -4.30 -4.93 7.31
C SER A 63 -4.23 -6.42 7.64
N GLY A 64 -3.54 -7.19 6.80
CA GLY A 64 -3.15 -8.55 7.13
C GLY A 64 -2.38 -8.58 8.46
N ILE A 65 -2.86 -9.39 9.39
CA ILE A 65 -2.25 -9.57 10.72
C ILE A 65 -0.97 -10.40 10.53
N THR A 66 0.13 -9.79 10.11
CA THR A 66 1.45 -10.43 10.23
C THR A 66 1.81 -10.48 11.71
N LYS A 67 2.03 -11.70 12.23
CA LYS A 67 2.32 -11.99 13.65
C LYS A 67 3.20 -10.92 14.28
N ARG A 68 2.64 -10.19 15.24
CA ARG A 68 3.37 -9.33 16.18
C ARG A 68 4.34 -10.25 16.94
N ARG A 69 5.64 -10.17 16.67
CA ARG A 69 6.64 -10.78 17.56
C ARG A 69 6.56 -10.01 18.88
N ALA A 70 6.05 -10.70 19.91
CA ALA A 70 6.22 -10.33 21.30
C ALA A 70 7.69 -10.51 21.71
#